data_AF-A0A1Y3NY72-F1
#
_entry.id   AF-A0A1Y3NY72-F1
#
_cell.length_a   1.000
_cell.length_b   1.000
_cell.length_c   1.000
_cell.angle_alpha   90.00
_cell.angle_beta   90.00
_cell.angle_gamma   90.00
#
_symmetry.space_group_name_H-M   'P 1'
#
loop_
_entity.id
_entity.type
_entity.pdbx_description
1 polymer ?
#
loop_
_entity_poly.entity_id
_entity_poly.type
_entity_poly.pdbx_seq_one_letter_code
_entity_poly.pdbx_strand_id
1 'polypeptide(L)'
;MKILLIGASGTIGSAIAQELAQRHEIVRAGRNSGEEHVDISDSASIRKLFERIGRFDAVVCAAGNVKFAPLAEMTESDFALGLQDKLMGQVNLLLIGREFANDGASFTFTTGILSHDPIRAGASASLVNGAIDAFVRAAAIEMPRGMRVNSVSPNVLVEAMDNYAPYFRGFKPVHAAEVALAYAKSVEGLQTGQTYHVG
;
A
#
# COMPACT_ATOMS: atom_id res chain seq x y z
N MET A 1 -18.85 -5.99 2.15
CA MET A 1 -18.08 -4.77 2.42
C MET A 1 -17.85 -4.05 1.11
N LYS A 2 -17.85 -2.72 1.13
CA LYS A 2 -17.39 -1.87 0.03
C LYS A 2 -15.92 -1.51 0.25
N ILE A 3 -15.05 -1.99 -0.64
CA ILE A 3 -13.59 -1.87 -0.53
C ILE A 3 -13.07 -0.97 -1.63
N LEU A 4 -12.43 0.14 -1.26
CA LEU A 4 -11.67 0.96 -2.19
C LEU A 4 -10.27 0.36 -2.37
N LEU A 5 -9.95 -0.10 -3.58
CA LEU A 5 -8.64 -0.65 -3.93
C LEU A 5 -7.88 0.33 -4.85
N ILE A 6 -6.88 1.01 -4.30
CA ILE A 6 -5.98 1.88 -5.04
C ILE A 6 -4.81 1.07 -5.60
N GLY A 7 -4.51 1.23 -6.89
CA GLY A 7 -3.50 0.45 -7.59
C GLY A 7 -4.00 -0.89 -8.12
N ALA A 8 -5.32 -1.00 -8.36
CA ALA A 8 -5.99 -2.25 -8.75
C ALA A 8 -5.47 -2.89 -10.05
N SER A 9 -4.84 -2.12 -10.94
CA SER A 9 -4.27 -2.61 -12.20
C SER A 9 -2.83 -3.12 -12.07
N GLY A 10 -2.16 -2.91 -10.94
CA GLY A 10 -0.81 -3.40 -10.70
C GLY A 10 -0.79 -4.90 -10.41
N THR A 11 0.40 -5.50 -10.37
CA THR A 11 0.58 -6.94 -10.10
C THR A 11 -0.04 -7.35 -8.75
N ILE A 12 0.29 -6.64 -7.66
CA ILE A 12 -0.29 -6.88 -6.33
C ILE A 12 -1.79 -6.54 -6.33
N GLY A 13 -2.15 -5.37 -6.87
CA GLY A 13 -3.55 -4.91 -6.89
C GLY A 13 -4.48 -5.89 -7.62
N SER A 14 -4.04 -6.47 -8.72
CA SER A 14 -4.82 -7.45 -9.47
C SER A 14 -5.05 -8.73 -8.65
N ALA A 15 -4.03 -9.21 -7.94
CA ALA A 15 -4.16 -10.36 -7.06
C ALA A 15 -5.08 -10.08 -5.85
N ILE A 16 -4.99 -8.88 -5.25
CA ILE A 16 -5.90 -8.44 -4.18
C ILE A 16 -7.34 -8.40 -4.69
N ALA A 17 -7.56 -7.84 -5.88
CA ALA A 17 -8.89 -7.77 -6.47
C ALA A 17 -9.45 -9.17 -6.71
N GLN A 18 -8.65 -10.10 -7.22
CA GLN A 18 -9.07 -11.49 -7.44
C GLN A 18 -9.43 -12.21 -6.14
N GLU A 19 -8.68 -11.97 -5.06
CA GLU A 19 -8.93 -12.57 -3.75
C GLU A 19 -10.22 -12.01 -3.11
N LEU A 20 -10.35 -10.68 -3.03
CA LEU A 20 -11.42 -10.03 -2.28
C LEU A 20 -12.74 -9.90 -3.04
N ALA A 21 -12.72 -9.82 -4.38
CA ALA A 21 -13.94 -9.66 -5.18
C ALA A 21 -14.88 -10.87 -5.12
N GLN A 22 -14.40 -12.02 -4.61
CA GLN A 22 -15.22 -13.21 -4.42
C GLN A 22 -16.30 -13.00 -3.33
N ARG A 23 -16.08 -12.04 -2.42
CA ARG A 23 -16.90 -11.84 -1.22
C ARG A 23 -17.33 -10.40 -1.00
N HIS A 24 -16.74 -9.45 -1.72
CA HIS A 24 -16.89 -8.01 -1.47
C HIS A 24 -17.03 -7.20 -2.76
N GLU A 25 -17.63 -6.02 -2.64
CA GLU A 25 -17.66 -5.02 -3.71
C GLU A 25 -16.30 -4.31 -3.75
N ILE A 26 -15.62 -4.36 -4.89
CA ILE A 26 -14.31 -3.72 -5.08
C ILE A 26 -14.48 -2.49 -5.98
N VAL A 27 -14.32 -1.31 -5.41
CA VAL A 27 -14.19 -0.05 -6.16
C VAL A 27 -12.73 0.09 -6.57
N ARG A 28 -12.45 -0.02 -7.87
CA ARG A 28 -11.09 -0.02 -8.40
C ARG A 28 -10.64 1.41 -8.72
N ALA A 29 -9.57 1.86 -8.09
CA ALA A 29 -9.00 3.17 -8.31
C ALA A 29 -7.53 3.12 -8.75
N GLY A 30 -7.11 4.09 -9.56
CA GLY A 30 -5.73 4.23 -9.99
C GLY A 30 -5.46 5.57 -10.67
N ARG A 31 -4.18 5.85 -10.95
CA ARG A 31 -3.79 7.10 -11.62
C ARG A 31 -4.34 7.17 -13.04
N ASN A 32 -4.10 6.12 -13.83
CA ASN A 32 -4.40 6.06 -15.26
C ASN A 32 -5.36 4.92 -15.64
N SER A 33 -5.95 4.23 -14.66
CA SER A 33 -6.85 3.10 -14.90
C SER A 33 -7.74 2.85 -13.68
N GLY A 34 -8.76 2.01 -13.85
CA GLY A 34 -9.79 1.78 -12.85
C GLY A 34 -11.09 2.52 -13.21
N GLU A 35 -12.13 2.26 -12.42
CA GLU A 35 -13.40 2.98 -12.51
C GLU A 35 -13.24 4.40 -11.95
N GLU A 36 -12.36 4.53 -10.95
CA GLU A 36 -12.08 5.78 -10.26
C GLU A 36 -10.65 6.25 -10.50
N HIS A 37 -10.49 7.52 -10.85
CA HIS A 37 -9.17 8.14 -11.02
C HIS A 37 -8.73 8.84 -9.74
N VAL A 38 -7.48 8.59 -9.34
CA VAL A 38 -6.84 9.24 -8.20
C VAL A 38 -5.33 9.36 -8.39
N ASP A 39 -4.80 10.55 -8.10
CA ASP A 39 -3.37 10.74 -7.93
C ASP A 39 -3.04 10.84 -6.44
N ILE A 40 -2.41 9.80 -5.88
CA ILE A 40 -2.17 9.74 -4.43
C ILE A 40 -1.09 10.72 -3.96
N SER A 41 -0.27 11.28 -4.85
CA SER A 41 0.64 12.39 -4.49
C SER A 41 -0.09 13.73 -4.26
N ASP A 42 -1.37 13.83 -4.62
CA ASP A 42 -2.18 15.04 -4.46
C ASP A 42 -3.35 14.80 -3.47
N SER A 43 -3.25 15.43 -2.29
CA SER A 43 -4.30 15.39 -1.27
C SER A 43 -5.67 15.89 -1.77
N ALA A 44 -5.71 16.85 -2.69
CA ALA A 44 -6.96 17.32 -3.27
C ALA A 44 -7.61 16.27 -4.17
N SER A 45 -6.79 15.54 -4.94
CA SER A 45 -7.22 14.38 -5.73
C SER A 45 -7.79 13.28 -4.83
N ILE A 46 -7.11 12.95 -3.73
CA ILE A 46 -7.59 11.99 -2.72
C ILE A 46 -8.94 12.41 -2.14
N ARG A 47 -9.10 13.69 -1.75
CA ARG A 47 -10.38 14.17 -1.20
C ARG A 47 -11.52 14.08 -2.20
N LYS A 48 -11.30 14.49 -3.46
CA LYS A 48 -12.29 14.37 -4.54
C LYS A 48 -12.69 12.93 -4.81
N LEU A 49 -11.77 11.97 -4.68
CA LEU A 49 -12.10 10.55 -4.76
C LEU A 49 -13.09 10.18 -3.66
N PHE A 50 -12.78 10.47 -2.40
CA PHE A 50 -13.64 10.11 -1.27
C PHE A 50 -15.01 10.78 -1.31
N GLU A 51 -15.08 12.05 -1.71
CA GLU A 51 -16.36 12.76 -1.92
C GLU A 51 -17.25 12.07 -2.95
N ARG A 52 -16.65 11.52 -4.01
CA ARG A 52 -17.36 10.83 -5.10
C ARG A 52 -17.78 9.41 -4.72
N ILE A 53 -16.92 8.64 -4.07
CA ILE A 53 -17.24 7.24 -3.71
C ILE A 53 -18.15 7.13 -2.48
N GLY A 54 -18.18 8.17 -1.63
CA GLY A 54 -18.92 8.19 -0.38
C GLY A 54 -18.36 7.24 0.68
N ARG A 55 -19.26 6.65 1.48
CA ARG A 55 -18.91 5.76 2.60
C ARG A 55 -18.27 4.46 2.11
N PHE A 56 -17.33 3.93 2.88
CA PHE A 56 -16.63 2.66 2.61
C PHE A 56 -16.33 1.88 3.90
N ASP A 57 -16.05 0.58 3.75
CA ASP A 57 -15.70 -0.32 4.86
C ASP A 57 -14.20 -0.64 4.90
N ALA A 58 -13.50 -0.57 3.76
CA ALA A 58 -12.05 -0.71 3.74
C ALA A 58 -11.37 0.11 2.64
N VAL A 59 -10.14 0.52 2.90
CA VAL A 59 -9.19 1.09 1.93
C VAL A 59 -7.97 0.17 1.87
N VAL A 60 -7.61 -0.23 0.65
CA VAL A 60 -6.38 -0.96 0.37
C VAL A 60 -5.56 -0.15 -0.64
N CYS A 61 -4.31 0.17 -0.29
CA CYS A 61 -3.39 0.83 -1.22
C CYS A 61 -2.27 -0.12 -1.63
N ALA A 62 -2.30 -0.55 -2.89
CA ALA A 62 -1.25 -1.33 -3.57
C ALA A 62 -0.50 -0.48 -4.62
N ALA A 63 -0.45 0.83 -4.39
CA ALA A 63 0.23 1.80 -5.24
C ALA A 63 1.32 2.56 -4.47
N GLY A 64 2.28 3.11 -5.20
CA GLY A 64 3.33 3.95 -4.64
C GLY A 64 4.64 3.81 -5.41
N ASN A 65 5.25 4.93 -5.76
CA ASN A 65 6.50 5.00 -6.49
C ASN A 65 7.67 5.37 -5.57
N VAL A 66 8.83 4.81 -5.84
CA VAL A 66 10.11 5.13 -5.18
C VAL A 66 11.23 5.03 -6.21
N LYS A 67 12.35 5.72 -5.96
CA LYS A 67 13.54 5.63 -6.81
C LYS A 67 14.39 4.42 -6.44
N PHE A 68 14.87 3.68 -7.43
CA PHE A 68 15.97 2.73 -7.28
C PHE A 68 17.22 3.29 -7.96
N ALA A 69 18.25 3.63 -7.19
CA ALA A 69 19.55 4.05 -7.69
C ALA A 69 20.64 3.83 -6.61
N PRO A 70 21.91 3.58 -6.98
CA PRO A 70 23.01 3.51 -6.02
C PRO A 70 23.02 4.72 -5.09
N LEU A 71 23.30 4.51 -3.80
CA LEU A 71 23.22 5.59 -2.80
C LEU A 71 24.10 6.81 -3.16
N ALA A 72 25.26 6.58 -3.77
CA ALA A 72 26.17 7.64 -4.20
C ALA A 72 25.61 8.52 -5.35
N GLU A 73 24.59 8.05 -6.06
CA GLU A 73 23.92 8.75 -7.16
C GLU A 73 22.58 9.36 -6.73
N MET A 74 22.12 9.06 -5.51
CA MET A 74 20.85 9.55 -4.99
C MET A 74 20.92 11.05 -4.68
N THR A 75 19.89 11.77 -5.10
CA THR A 75 19.69 13.18 -4.75
C THR A 75 18.50 13.35 -3.82
N GLU A 76 18.36 14.55 -3.23
CA GLU A 76 17.17 14.90 -2.43
C GLU A 76 15.87 14.72 -3.23
N SER A 77 15.84 15.10 -4.51
CA SER A 77 14.64 14.97 -5.34
C SER A 77 14.28 13.51 -5.63
N ASP A 78 15.26 12.62 -5.72
CA ASP A 78 15.02 11.17 -5.83
C ASP A 78 14.36 10.59 -4.57
N PHE A 79 14.68 11.11 -3.38
CA PHE A 79 13.97 10.77 -2.15
C PHE A 79 12.59 11.43 -2.10
N ALA A 80 12.48 12.69 -2.53
CA ALA A 80 11.22 13.44 -2.53
C ALA A 80 10.11 12.72 -3.30
N LEU A 81 10.43 12.05 -4.41
CA LEU A 81 9.47 11.20 -5.14
C LEU A 81 8.81 10.16 -4.22
N GLY A 82 9.62 9.38 -3.50
CA GLY A 82 9.13 8.34 -2.60
C GLY A 82 8.37 8.90 -1.39
N LEU A 83 8.82 10.04 -0.88
CA LEU A 83 8.20 10.74 0.23
C LEU A 83 6.81 11.29 -0.14
N GLN A 84 6.66 11.87 -1.33
CA GLN A 84 5.40 12.46 -1.78
C GLN A 84 4.41 11.40 -2.27
N ASP A 85 4.87 10.44 -3.07
CA ASP A 85 4.00 9.47 -3.74
C ASP A 85 3.68 8.28 -2.83
N LYS A 86 4.67 7.44 -2.50
CA LYS A 86 4.43 6.20 -1.75
C LYS A 86 4.18 6.43 -0.25
N LEU A 87 4.95 7.30 0.41
CA LEU A 87 4.78 7.58 1.84
C LEU A 87 3.53 8.44 2.07
N MET A 88 3.60 9.71 1.67
CA MET A 88 2.52 10.66 1.99
C MET A 88 1.24 10.34 1.26
N GLY A 89 1.27 9.73 0.07
CA GLY A 89 0.04 9.28 -0.57
C GLY A 89 -0.73 8.24 0.26
N GLN A 90 -0.04 7.30 0.90
CA GLN A 90 -0.68 6.32 1.79
C GLN A 90 -1.10 6.93 3.12
N VAL A 91 -0.29 7.81 3.71
CA VAL A 91 -0.66 8.56 4.93
C VAL A 91 -1.91 9.41 4.69
N ASN A 92 -1.97 10.13 3.57
CA ASN A 92 -3.08 11.02 3.22
C ASN A 92 -4.37 10.25 2.91
N LEU A 93 -4.26 9.03 2.35
CA LEU A 93 -5.42 8.14 2.23
C LEU A 93 -6.07 7.85 3.59
N LEU A 94 -5.29 7.67 4.66
CA LEU A 94 -5.82 7.54 6.03
C LEU A 94 -6.40 8.86 6.53
N LEU A 95 -5.58 9.91 6.53
CA LEU A 95 -5.91 11.19 7.18
C LEU A 95 -7.19 11.81 6.63
N ILE A 96 -7.40 11.70 5.31
CA ILE A 96 -8.58 12.18 4.62
C ILE A 96 -9.68 11.12 4.64
N GLY A 97 -9.36 9.86 4.30
CA GLY A 97 -10.34 8.79 4.17
C GLY A 97 -11.10 8.47 5.45
N ARG A 98 -10.49 8.66 6.63
CA ARG A 98 -11.16 8.44 7.93
C ARG A 98 -12.41 9.32 8.14
N GLU A 99 -12.52 10.46 7.45
CA GLU A 99 -13.72 11.31 7.48
C GLU A 99 -14.92 10.62 6.80
N PHE A 100 -14.64 9.78 5.79
CA PHE A 100 -15.62 9.08 4.96
C PHE A 100 -15.81 7.62 5.35
N ALA A 101 -14.91 7.06 6.16
CA ALA A 101 -14.91 5.66 6.59
C ALA A 101 -16.08 5.30 7.52
N ASN A 102 -16.69 4.12 7.33
CA ASN A 102 -17.63 3.52 8.28
C ASN A 102 -16.99 3.19 9.64
N ASP A 103 -17.82 3.00 10.66
CA ASP A 103 -17.34 2.51 11.97
C ASP A 103 -16.75 1.11 11.76
N GLY A 104 -15.62 0.82 12.41
CA GLY A 104 -14.89 -0.43 12.21
C GLY A 104 -14.12 -0.56 10.90
N ALA A 105 -14.08 0.48 10.06
CA ALA A 105 -13.40 0.42 8.77
C ALA A 105 -11.89 0.14 8.88
N SER A 106 -11.33 -0.51 7.87
CA SER A 106 -9.90 -0.89 7.84
C SER A 106 -9.10 -0.16 6.76
N PHE A 107 -7.85 0.14 7.07
CA PHE A 107 -6.86 0.68 6.13
C PHE A 107 -5.70 -0.31 6.01
N THR A 108 -5.32 -0.67 4.78
CA THR A 108 -4.20 -1.58 4.53
C THR A 108 -3.23 -0.97 3.53
N PHE A 109 -2.01 -0.73 3.98
CA PHE A 109 -0.95 -0.11 3.19
C PHE A 109 0.09 -1.11 2.71
N THR A 110 0.82 -0.74 1.67
CA THR A 110 1.90 -1.56 1.09
C THR A 110 3.25 -0.96 1.45
N THR A 111 4.08 -1.76 2.11
CA THR A 111 5.50 -1.46 2.36
C THR A 111 6.38 -2.33 1.48
N GLY A 112 7.09 -3.30 2.06
CA GLY A 112 7.94 -4.25 1.34
C GLY A 112 9.21 -4.60 2.09
N ILE A 113 9.76 -5.77 1.76
CA ILE A 113 10.88 -6.42 2.45
C ILE A 113 12.09 -5.53 2.74
N LEU A 114 12.31 -4.52 1.90
CA LEU A 114 13.41 -3.57 2.02
C LEU A 114 13.38 -2.72 3.30
N SER A 115 12.30 -2.71 4.09
CA SER A 115 12.34 -2.09 5.44
C SER A 115 13.19 -2.87 6.44
N HIS A 116 13.51 -4.14 6.18
CA HIS A 116 14.26 -4.99 7.13
C HIS A 116 15.36 -5.83 6.47
N ASP A 117 15.27 -6.15 5.18
CA ASP A 117 16.34 -6.80 4.41
C ASP A 117 16.73 -5.92 3.20
N PRO A 118 17.65 -4.96 3.39
CA PRO A 118 17.98 -3.95 2.38
C PRO A 118 18.85 -4.51 1.25
N ILE A 119 18.68 -3.95 0.06
CA ILE A 119 19.48 -4.27 -1.13
C ILE A 119 20.26 -3.03 -1.62
N ARG A 120 21.29 -3.25 -2.43
CA ARG A 120 21.93 -2.15 -3.18
C ARG A 120 20.88 -1.44 -4.03
N ALA A 121 20.98 -0.11 -4.08
CA ALA A 121 20.05 0.79 -4.74
C ALA A 121 18.62 0.87 -4.14
N GLY A 122 18.37 0.22 -3.00
CA GLY A 122 17.05 0.18 -2.35
C GLY A 122 16.79 1.28 -1.32
N ALA A 123 17.71 2.23 -1.10
CA ALA A 123 17.66 3.15 0.05
C ALA A 123 16.38 4.00 0.13
N SER A 124 15.88 4.54 -0.99
CA SER A 124 14.62 5.30 -1.02
C SER A 124 13.43 4.41 -0.65
N ALA A 125 13.40 3.17 -1.17
CA ALA A 125 12.37 2.20 -0.83
C ALA A 125 12.40 1.82 0.66
N SER A 126 13.59 1.52 1.21
CA SER A 126 13.78 1.20 2.62
C SER A 126 13.31 2.32 3.54
N LEU A 127 13.69 3.56 3.24
CA LEU A 127 13.28 4.76 4.00
C LEU A 127 11.76 4.90 4.04
N VAL A 128 11.11 4.84 2.89
CA VAL A 128 9.66 4.97 2.77
C VAL A 128 8.92 3.82 3.47
N ASN A 129 9.36 2.58 3.25
CA ASN A 129 8.74 1.41 3.85
C ASN A 129 8.82 1.46 5.39
N GLY A 130 9.99 1.77 5.93
CA GLY A 130 10.18 1.91 7.37
C GLY A 130 9.33 3.03 7.98
N ALA A 131 9.19 4.17 7.28
CA ALA A 131 8.33 5.27 7.70
C ALA A 131 6.86 4.87 7.76
N ILE A 132 6.35 4.14 6.75
CA ILE A 132 4.98 3.63 6.75
C ILE A 132 4.76 2.61 7.87
N ASP A 133 5.70 1.66 8.06
CA ASP A 133 5.58 0.65 9.13
C ASP A 133 5.51 1.33 10.52
N ALA A 134 6.30 2.39 10.74
CA ALA A 134 6.23 3.18 11.97
C ALA A 134 4.92 3.97 12.09
N PHE A 135 4.45 4.61 11.02
CA PHE A 135 3.18 5.31 10.98
C PHE A 135 2.00 4.38 11.30
N VAL A 136 1.95 3.18 10.72
CA VAL A 136 0.90 2.19 10.96
C VAL A 136 0.83 1.82 12.44
N ARG A 137 1.96 1.54 13.08
CA ARG A 137 2.00 1.20 14.52
C ARG A 137 1.50 2.35 15.39
N ALA A 138 1.93 3.58 15.09
CA ALA A 138 1.55 4.76 15.85
C ALA A 138 0.07 5.12 15.64
N ALA A 139 -0.39 5.20 14.38
CA ALA A 139 -1.77 5.55 14.06
C ALA A 139 -2.77 4.58 14.67
N ALA A 140 -2.44 3.28 14.73
CA ALA A 140 -3.31 2.23 15.23
C ALA A 140 -3.82 2.44 16.67
N ILE A 141 -3.05 3.12 17.54
CA ILE A 141 -3.47 3.38 18.94
C ILE A 141 -4.37 4.62 19.07
N GLU A 142 -4.51 5.40 17.99
CA GLU A 142 -5.28 6.65 17.97
C GLU A 142 -6.50 6.57 17.03
N MET A 143 -6.73 5.43 16.35
CA MET A 143 -7.82 5.28 15.39
C MET A 143 -9.19 5.37 16.08
N PRO A 144 -10.08 6.28 15.64
CA PRO A 144 -11.40 6.45 16.25
C PRO A 144 -12.39 5.40 15.73
N ARG A 145 -13.57 5.31 16.36
CA ARG A 145 -14.72 4.54 15.87
C ARG A 145 -14.42 3.06 15.56
N GLY A 146 -13.48 2.46 16.30
CA GLY A 146 -13.07 1.07 16.13
C GLY A 146 -12.33 0.76 14.82
N MET A 147 -11.87 1.78 14.10
CA MET A 147 -11.13 1.58 12.85
C MET A 147 -9.77 0.91 13.09
N ARG A 148 -9.25 0.30 12.03
CA ARG A 148 -7.97 -0.41 12.07
C ARG A 148 -7.06 0.04 10.95
N VAL A 149 -5.75 -0.04 11.16
CA VAL A 149 -4.74 0.20 10.12
C VAL A 149 -3.62 -0.82 10.23
N ASN A 150 -3.21 -1.41 9.12
CA ASN A 150 -2.08 -2.33 9.02
C ASN A 150 -1.25 -2.05 7.75
N SER A 151 -0.05 -2.62 7.66
CA SER A 151 0.72 -2.74 6.42
C SER A 151 0.95 -4.20 6.02
N VAL A 152 1.14 -4.43 4.72
CA VAL A 152 1.66 -5.68 4.16
C VAL A 152 3.04 -5.40 3.58
N SER A 153 4.02 -6.22 3.98
CA SER A 153 5.41 -6.14 3.57
C SER A 153 5.77 -7.38 2.74
N PRO A 154 5.51 -7.33 1.41
CA PRO A 154 5.86 -8.44 0.53
C PRO A 154 7.36 -8.49 0.24
N ASN A 155 7.87 -9.72 0.04
CA ASN A 155 9.12 -9.97 -0.66
C ASN A 155 8.96 -9.64 -2.17
N VAL A 156 10.06 -9.68 -2.93
CA VAL A 156 10.03 -9.55 -4.39
C VAL A 156 9.08 -10.60 -4.98
N LEU A 157 8.24 -10.16 -5.93
CA LEU A 157 7.23 -11.03 -6.51
C LEU A 157 7.81 -11.90 -7.61
N VAL A 158 7.35 -13.14 -7.71
CA VAL A 158 7.67 -14.03 -8.83
C VAL A 158 7.33 -13.36 -10.15
N GLU A 159 6.15 -12.73 -10.21
CA GLU A 159 5.60 -12.03 -11.38
C GLU A 159 6.38 -10.75 -11.76
N ALA A 160 7.31 -10.30 -10.91
CA ALA A 160 8.13 -9.11 -11.13
C ALA A 160 9.61 -9.43 -11.39
N MET A 161 10.01 -10.71 -11.37
CA MET A 161 11.41 -11.11 -11.46
C MET A 161 12.09 -10.69 -12.76
N ASP A 162 11.36 -10.57 -13.88
CA ASP A 162 11.93 -10.09 -15.15
C ASP A 162 12.62 -8.72 -15.00
N ASN A 163 12.07 -7.84 -14.16
CA ASN A 163 12.61 -6.49 -13.92
C ASN A 163 13.47 -6.40 -12.66
N TYR A 164 13.21 -7.25 -11.66
CA TYR A 164 13.80 -7.11 -10.32
C TYR A 164 14.86 -8.15 -9.96
N ALA A 165 15.03 -9.23 -10.74
CA ALA A 165 16.00 -10.29 -10.42
C ALA A 165 17.44 -9.79 -10.17
N PRO A 166 18.00 -8.81 -10.91
CA PRO A 166 19.35 -8.32 -10.64
C PRO A 166 19.52 -7.67 -9.26
N TYR A 167 18.45 -7.09 -8.71
CA TYR A 167 18.47 -6.41 -7.41
C TYR A 167 18.33 -7.38 -6.22
N PHE A 168 17.65 -8.50 -6.43
CA PHE A 168 17.23 -9.45 -5.37
C PHE A 168 17.90 -10.82 -5.48
N ARG A 169 19.17 -10.88 -5.91
CA ARG A 169 19.91 -12.15 -5.96
C ARG A 169 20.02 -12.78 -4.57
N GLY A 170 19.61 -14.04 -4.46
CA GLY A 170 19.61 -14.78 -3.20
C GLY A 170 18.30 -14.70 -2.41
N PHE A 171 17.35 -13.86 -2.83
CA PHE A 171 16.00 -13.83 -2.27
C PHE A 171 15.15 -14.95 -2.87
N LYS A 172 14.27 -15.53 -2.05
CA LYS A 172 13.22 -16.45 -2.52
C LYS A 172 11.98 -15.61 -2.86
N PRO A 173 11.62 -15.43 -4.15
CA PRO A 173 10.45 -14.63 -4.51
C PRO A 173 9.16 -15.30 -4.03
N VAL A 174 8.11 -14.49 -3.87
CA VAL A 174 6.78 -14.93 -3.43
C VAL A 174 5.72 -14.63 -4.50
N HIS A 175 4.68 -15.45 -4.60
CA HIS A 175 3.61 -15.20 -5.56
C HIS A 175 2.69 -14.06 -5.11
N ALA A 176 2.23 -13.24 -6.05
CA ALA A 176 1.29 -12.14 -5.76
C ALA A 176 -0.01 -12.65 -5.12
N ALA A 177 -0.46 -13.86 -5.47
CA ALA A 177 -1.62 -14.51 -4.85
C ALA A 177 -1.41 -14.82 -3.36
N GLU A 178 -0.21 -15.25 -2.95
CA GLU A 178 0.11 -15.48 -1.53
C GLU A 178 0.14 -14.15 -0.76
N VAL A 179 0.70 -13.11 -1.38
CA VAL A 179 0.70 -11.75 -0.84
C VAL A 179 -0.72 -11.22 -0.64
N ALA A 180 -1.65 -11.49 -1.58
CA ALA A 180 -3.04 -11.08 -1.48
C ALA A 180 -3.76 -11.61 -0.22
N LEU A 181 -3.38 -12.79 0.27
CA LEU A 181 -3.94 -13.36 1.51
C LEU A 181 -3.64 -12.49 2.75
N ALA A 182 -2.51 -11.79 2.78
CA ALA A 182 -2.20 -10.88 3.88
C ALA A 182 -3.07 -9.61 3.85
N TYR A 183 -3.45 -9.15 2.66
CA TYR A 183 -4.44 -8.06 2.52
C TYR A 183 -5.83 -8.53 2.97
N ALA A 184 -6.24 -9.75 2.60
CA ALA A 184 -7.48 -10.33 3.09
C ALA A 184 -7.49 -10.45 4.63
N LYS A 185 -6.41 -10.95 5.22
CA LYS A 185 -6.23 -10.98 6.68
C LYS A 185 -6.38 -9.59 7.32
N SER A 186 -5.82 -8.55 6.70
CA SER A 186 -5.95 -7.18 7.21
C SER A 186 -7.39 -6.66 7.14
N VAL A 187 -8.05 -6.86 5.99
CA VAL A 187 -9.40 -6.34 5.72
C VAL A 187 -10.44 -7.08 6.55
N GLU A 188 -10.43 -8.42 6.49
CA GLU A 188 -11.46 -9.29 7.08
C GLU A 188 -11.17 -9.65 8.54
N GLY A 189 -9.93 -9.54 8.99
CA GLY A 189 -9.53 -9.79 10.39
C GLY A 189 -9.81 -8.63 11.33
N LEU A 190 -9.35 -8.73 12.58
CA LEU A 190 -9.58 -7.70 13.62
C LEU A 190 -8.29 -7.09 14.22
N GLN A 191 -7.13 -7.46 13.66
CA GLN A 191 -5.84 -6.90 14.09
C GLN A 191 -5.64 -5.46 13.58
N THR A 192 -4.90 -4.66 14.35
CA THR A 192 -4.48 -3.29 14.01
C THR A 192 -3.01 -3.07 14.42
N GLY A 193 -2.33 -2.12 13.79
CA GLY A 193 -0.93 -1.78 14.05
C GLY A 193 0.06 -2.85 13.62
N GLN A 194 -0.34 -3.78 12.75
CA GLN A 194 0.50 -4.89 12.31
C GLN A 194 1.20 -4.57 10.99
N THR A 195 2.39 -5.15 10.83
CA THR A 195 3.05 -5.32 9.54
C THR A 195 3.06 -6.81 9.20
N TYR A 196 2.31 -7.21 8.18
CA TYR A 196 2.26 -8.60 7.73
C TYR A 196 3.38 -8.88 6.73
N HIS A 197 4.40 -9.60 7.17
CA HIS A 197 5.51 -10.03 6.32
C HIS A 197 5.10 -11.24 5.48
N VAL A 198 5.38 -11.23 4.18
CA VAL A 198 5.04 -12.31 3.26
C VAL A 198 6.23 -12.62 2.35
N GLY A 199 6.82 -13.79 2.56
CA GLY A 199 8.06 -14.22 1.89
C GLY A 199 9.32 -13.65 2.50
#